data_AF-A0A0R3S261-F1
#
_entry.id   AF-A0A0R3S261-F1
#
_cell.length_a   1.000
_cell.length_b   1.000
_cell.length_c   1.000
_cell.angle_alpha   90.00
_cell.angle_beta   90.00
_cell.angle_gamma   90.00
#
_symmetry.space_group_name_H-M   'P 1'
#
loop_
_entity.id
_entity.type
_entity.pdbx_description
1 polymer ?
#
loop_
_entity_poly.entity_id
_entity_poly.type
_entity_poly.pdbx_seq_one_letter_code
_entity_poly.pdbx_strand_id
1 'polypeptide(L)'
;MCEERFLDITDKRAKELDIEWFKSFHQCTIMDTFGSYLDQFEAEQLHSFMQSILEAVLKNSKCDANFEINTEERKQRKLLMQCLVNAANCSQKLRLCSDEYSEGCLLAILKLEWLQNEAFAAVINFSKPQNGQMYYQIAFQCSILWNQVCQDIKRLESNEVNTSSKNSIKSQNCEALTKAYDKRSWLLAIFAKYLELNDDFLIVCDEIFGPSSIGTFIDIVDTVMEFGKQGCSIKLADGNVRCILTFLEKALMKFGTFEKDGEMEEYKGMDNFNNIFRIHVLLEMVLELVSAEQYRSVFKVDVTAAKLILHIIEGILHYDYCKYQSQTCIPKSQEKFKDRPDFKMLPRNAANISCVCNFARGLSTFDDAKLIETMKLSCLELLGVLCNENDVNREYFGANDSISLLLNCMYICDDRNPVGRLYAIAALRHLVLGYPPNQLRLAQLSEEPSAIIERDSLLRELGLHAVYDQETKKIRLKPIPR
;
A
#
# COMPACT_ATOMS: atom_id res chain seq x y z
N MET A 1 -52.00 15.74 -4.75
CA MET A 1 -51.47 14.63 -3.94
C MET A 1 -51.89 13.35 -4.64
N CYS A 2 -51.09 12.88 -5.61
CA CYS A 2 -51.33 11.58 -6.23
C CYS A 2 -50.92 10.51 -5.22
N GLU A 3 -51.80 9.54 -4.97
CA GLU A 3 -51.44 8.29 -4.32
C GLU A 3 -50.33 7.64 -5.16
N GLU A 4 -49.08 7.77 -4.74
CA GLU A 4 -47.92 7.16 -5.41
C GLU A 4 -47.98 5.64 -5.22
N ARG A 5 -48.77 4.97 -6.08
CA ARG A 5 -48.58 3.55 -6.34
C ARG A 5 -47.24 3.42 -7.02
N PHE A 6 -46.23 2.96 -6.28
CA PHE A 6 -44.94 2.61 -6.86
C PHE A 6 -45.12 1.64 -8.03
N LEU A 7 -44.30 1.81 -9.07
CA LEU A 7 -44.39 1.05 -10.31
C LEU A 7 -43.94 -0.40 -10.10
N ASP A 8 -44.81 -1.33 -10.49
CA ASP A 8 -44.59 -2.77 -10.34
C ASP A 8 -43.56 -3.27 -11.36
N ILE A 9 -42.41 -3.79 -10.88
CA ILE A 9 -41.34 -4.32 -11.73
C ILE A 9 -41.76 -5.58 -12.51
N THR A 10 -42.89 -6.20 -12.14
CA THR A 10 -43.48 -7.35 -12.85
C THR A 10 -44.47 -6.93 -13.93
N ASP A 11 -44.80 -5.63 -14.03
CA ASP A 11 -45.64 -5.04 -15.08
C ASP A 11 -45.13 -5.44 -16.46
N LYS A 12 -46.05 -5.74 -17.37
CA LYS A 12 -45.74 -6.09 -18.75
C LYS A 12 -44.89 -5.02 -19.44
N ARG A 13 -45.11 -3.73 -19.13
CA ARG A 13 -44.32 -2.61 -19.66
C ARG A 13 -42.87 -2.62 -19.19
N ALA A 14 -42.62 -3.04 -17.95
CA ALA A 14 -41.25 -3.22 -17.45
C ALA A 14 -40.54 -4.36 -18.20
N LYS A 15 -41.25 -5.47 -18.43
CA LYS A 15 -40.73 -6.62 -19.20
C LYS A 15 -40.51 -6.30 -20.68
N GLU A 16 -41.35 -5.46 -21.27
CA GLU A 16 -41.24 -5.00 -22.65
C GLU A 16 -40.24 -3.84 -22.81
N LEU A 17 -39.59 -3.41 -21.72
CA LEU A 17 -38.60 -2.33 -21.70
C LEU A 17 -39.15 -0.98 -22.19
N ASP A 18 -40.40 -0.68 -21.82
CA ASP A 18 -41.06 0.57 -22.20
C ASP A 18 -40.34 1.79 -21.60
N ILE A 19 -39.86 2.70 -22.47
CA ILE A 19 -39.01 3.82 -22.06
C ILE A 19 -39.77 4.83 -21.19
N GLU A 20 -41.06 5.05 -21.43
CA GLU A 20 -41.85 5.97 -20.60
C GLU A 20 -42.06 5.38 -19.20
N TRP A 21 -42.27 4.07 -19.09
CA TRP A 21 -42.29 3.36 -17.82
C TRP A 21 -40.96 3.55 -17.07
N PHE A 22 -39.80 3.38 -17.74
CA PHE A 22 -38.50 3.54 -17.10
C PHE A 22 -38.18 5.00 -16.71
N LYS A 23 -38.67 6.00 -17.45
CA LYS A 23 -38.57 7.41 -17.03
C LYS A 23 -39.34 7.66 -15.74
N SER A 24 -40.56 7.14 -15.64
CA SER A 24 -41.37 7.25 -14.42
C SER A 24 -40.74 6.46 -13.26
N PHE A 25 -40.22 5.27 -13.54
CA PHE A 25 -39.51 4.47 -12.53
C PHE A 25 -38.28 5.19 -11.98
N HIS A 26 -37.48 5.81 -12.85
CA HIS A 26 -36.33 6.59 -12.45
C HIS A 26 -36.71 7.72 -11.47
N GLN A 27 -37.82 8.42 -11.71
CA GLN A 27 -38.32 9.46 -10.82
C GLN A 27 -38.71 8.91 -9.44
N CYS A 28 -39.32 7.72 -9.38
CA CYS A 28 -39.66 7.07 -8.12
C CYS A 28 -38.43 6.70 -7.28
N THR A 29 -37.26 6.47 -7.89
CA THR A 29 -36.04 6.10 -7.15
C THR A 29 -35.50 7.19 -6.21
N ILE A 30 -36.00 8.42 -6.33
CA ILE A 30 -35.61 9.56 -5.48
C ILE A 30 -36.38 9.53 -4.14
N MET A 31 -37.46 8.74 -4.04
CA MET A 31 -38.29 8.69 -2.85
C MET A 31 -37.68 7.82 -1.74
N ASP A 32 -37.71 8.31 -0.50
CA ASP A 32 -37.12 7.62 0.65
C ASP A 32 -37.71 6.22 0.90
N THR A 33 -39.00 6.00 0.57
CA THR A 33 -39.68 4.72 0.79
C THR A 33 -39.51 3.73 -0.38
N PHE A 34 -38.82 4.12 -1.45
CA PHE A 34 -38.66 3.31 -2.66
C PHE A 34 -37.91 1.99 -2.39
N GLY A 35 -36.86 2.04 -1.57
CA GLY A 35 -36.08 0.85 -1.20
C GLY A 35 -36.94 -0.21 -0.50
N SER A 36 -37.71 0.22 0.51
CA SER A 36 -38.62 -0.65 1.25
C SER A 36 -39.74 -1.22 0.39
N TYR A 37 -40.19 -0.48 -0.63
CA TYR A 37 -41.12 -1.00 -1.62
C TYR A 37 -40.47 -2.10 -2.48
N LEU A 38 -39.26 -1.85 -3.01
CA LEU A 38 -38.56 -2.80 -3.86
C LEU A 38 -38.23 -4.11 -3.12
N ASP A 39 -37.91 -4.03 -1.83
CA ASP A 39 -37.60 -5.20 -1.00
C ASP A 39 -38.82 -6.12 -0.75
N GLN A 40 -40.05 -5.69 -1.08
CA GLN A 40 -41.27 -6.52 -1.01
C GLN A 40 -41.34 -7.59 -2.12
N PHE A 41 -40.67 -7.38 -3.25
CA PHE A 41 -40.66 -8.33 -4.36
C PHE A 41 -39.83 -9.58 -4.04
N GLU A 42 -40.21 -10.71 -4.61
CA GLU A 42 -39.47 -11.97 -4.45
C GLU A 42 -38.10 -11.89 -5.11
N ALA A 43 -37.14 -12.65 -4.59
CA ALA A 43 -35.77 -12.65 -5.11
C ALA A 43 -35.72 -13.00 -6.61
N GLU A 44 -36.54 -13.94 -7.07
CA GLU A 44 -36.66 -14.31 -8.49
C GLU A 44 -37.17 -13.15 -9.37
N GLN A 45 -38.07 -12.31 -8.84
CA GLN A 45 -38.62 -11.17 -9.57
C GLN A 45 -37.57 -10.06 -9.71
N LEU A 46 -36.84 -9.77 -8.62
CA LEU A 46 -35.74 -8.83 -8.61
C LEU A 46 -34.60 -9.27 -9.53
N HIS A 47 -34.29 -10.56 -9.51
CA HIS A 47 -33.30 -11.17 -10.37
C HIS A 47 -33.70 -11.07 -11.85
N SER A 48 -34.94 -11.44 -12.21
CA SER A 48 -35.47 -11.30 -13.56
C SER A 48 -35.47 -9.86 -14.06
N PHE A 49 -35.79 -8.90 -13.19
CA PHE A 49 -35.75 -7.47 -13.50
C PHE A 49 -34.34 -7.00 -13.83
N MET A 50 -33.36 -7.33 -12.96
CA MET A 50 -31.95 -7.03 -13.20
C MET A 50 -31.46 -7.65 -14.51
N GLN A 51 -31.75 -8.93 -14.74
CA GLN A 51 -31.33 -9.65 -15.94
C GLN A 51 -31.88 -9.01 -17.21
N SER A 52 -33.16 -8.63 -17.23
CA SER A 52 -33.80 -7.99 -18.39
C SER A 52 -33.15 -6.65 -18.74
N ILE A 53 -32.77 -5.87 -17.73
CA ILE A 53 -32.04 -4.61 -17.94
C ILE A 53 -30.64 -4.87 -18.50
N LEU A 54 -29.87 -5.77 -17.89
CA LEU A 54 -28.51 -6.07 -18.33
C LEU A 54 -28.47 -6.61 -19.77
N GLU A 55 -29.43 -7.47 -20.13
CA GLU A 55 -29.62 -7.97 -21.49
C GLU A 55 -29.95 -6.87 -22.48
N ALA A 56 -30.87 -5.97 -22.12
CA ALA A 56 -31.24 -4.84 -22.96
C ALA A 56 -30.06 -3.91 -23.23
N VAL A 57 -29.28 -3.61 -22.19
CA VAL A 57 -28.09 -2.75 -22.28
C VAL A 57 -27.05 -3.37 -23.21
N LEU A 58 -26.86 -4.69 -23.12
CA LEU A 58 -25.88 -5.43 -23.93
C LEU A 58 -26.42 -5.91 -25.28
N LYS A 59 -27.68 -5.64 -25.61
CA LYS A 59 -28.29 -6.05 -26.89
C LYS A 59 -27.42 -5.57 -28.07
N ASN A 60 -27.07 -6.49 -28.95
CA ASN A 60 -26.20 -6.28 -30.14
C ASN A 60 -24.72 -5.94 -29.84
N SER A 61 -24.34 -5.68 -28.58
CA SER A 61 -22.92 -5.46 -28.21
C SER A 61 -22.09 -6.74 -28.19
N LYS A 62 -22.75 -7.91 -28.09
CA LYS A 62 -22.12 -9.24 -28.16
C LYS A 62 -21.69 -9.63 -29.59
N CYS A 63 -22.14 -8.91 -30.62
CA CYS A 63 -22.05 -9.37 -32.01
C CYS A 63 -21.06 -8.59 -32.90
N ASP A 64 -20.64 -7.37 -32.55
CA ASP A 64 -19.69 -6.64 -33.40
C ASP A 64 -18.98 -5.50 -32.65
N ALA A 65 -17.63 -5.49 -32.66
CA ALA A 65 -16.83 -4.42 -32.04
C ALA A 65 -16.96 -3.06 -32.75
N ASN A 66 -17.52 -3.06 -33.96
CA ASN A 66 -17.74 -1.88 -34.81
C ASN A 66 -19.21 -1.45 -34.88
N PHE A 67 -20.10 -1.99 -34.04
CA PHE A 67 -21.52 -1.63 -34.07
C PHE A 67 -21.72 -0.20 -33.52
N GLU A 68 -21.95 0.77 -34.42
CA GLU A 68 -22.30 2.14 -34.04
C GLU A 68 -23.74 2.21 -33.52
N ILE A 69 -23.88 2.22 -32.19
CA ILE A 69 -25.15 2.52 -31.52
C ILE A 69 -25.48 4.00 -31.71
N ASN A 70 -26.67 4.29 -32.25
CA ASN A 70 -27.15 5.66 -32.43
C ASN A 70 -27.34 6.40 -31.09
N THR A 71 -27.41 7.73 -31.14
CA THR A 71 -27.46 8.59 -29.94
C THR A 71 -28.68 8.32 -29.05
N GLU A 72 -29.83 7.96 -29.64
CA GLU A 72 -31.06 7.74 -28.89
C GLU A 72 -31.03 6.40 -28.15
N GLU A 73 -30.56 5.34 -28.80
CA GLU A 73 -30.32 4.05 -28.15
C GLU A 73 -29.31 4.16 -27.01
N ARG A 74 -28.25 4.98 -27.15
CA ARG A 74 -27.33 5.24 -26.04
C ARG A 74 -28.03 5.87 -24.84
N LYS A 75 -28.89 6.87 -25.07
CA LYS A 75 -29.67 7.51 -23.98
C LYS A 75 -30.61 6.51 -23.30
N GLN A 76 -31.30 5.68 -24.08
CA GLN A 76 -32.21 4.66 -23.57
C GLN A 76 -31.47 3.64 -22.69
N ARG A 77 -30.38 3.06 -23.18
CA ARG A 77 -29.57 2.11 -22.41
C ARG A 77 -28.95 2.74 -21.15
N LYS A 78 -28.54 4.01 -21.25
CA LYS A 78 -28.07 4.78 -20.09
C LYS A 78 -29.15 4.95 -19.04
N LEU A 79 -30.37 5.29 -19.44
CA LEU A 79 -31.52 5.37 -18.52
C LEU A 79 -31.78 4.02 -17.82
N LEU A 80 -31.74 2.90 -18.56
CA LEU A 80 -31.92 1.57 -17.97
C LEU A 80 -30.87 1.29 -16.89
N MET A 81 -29.59 1.56 -17.18
CA MET A 81 -28.53 1.40 -16.19
C MET A 81 -28.69 2.33 -14.98
N GLN A 82 -29.10 3.58 -15.19
CA GLN A 82 -29.38 4.52 -14.10
C GLN A 82 -30.52 4.03 -13.20
N CYS A 83 -31.58 3.47 -13.80
CA CYS A 83 -32.68 2.86 -13.04
C CYS A 83 -32.19 1.68 -12.20
N LEU A 84 -31.37 0.80 -12.78
CA LEU A 84 -30.82 -0.35 -12.07
C LEU A 84 -29.91 0.07 -10.91
N VAL A 85 -29.00 1.02 -11.15
CA VAL A 85 -28.08 1.55 -10.13
C VAL A 85 -28.84 2.23 -8.99
N ASN A 86 -29.82 3.09 -9.31
CA ASN A 86 -30.61 3.76 -8.28
C ASN A 86 -31.44 2.77 -7.48
N ALA A 87 -32.06 1.79 -8.14
CA ALA A 87 -32.79 0.73 -7.46
C ALA A 87 -31.87 -0.06 -6.50
N ALA A 88 -30.65 -0.37 -6.93
CA ALA A 88 -29.66 -1.06 -6.10
C ALA A 88 -29.16 -0.21 -4.92
N ASN A 89 -29.00 1.10 -5.11
CA ASN A 89 -28.66 2.02 -4.03
C ASN A 89 -29.71 1.97 -2.91
N CYS A 90 -30.99 1.91 -3.29
CA CYS A 90 -32.12 1.92 -2.35
C CYS A 90 -32.47 0.54 -1.76
N SER A 91 -32.19 -0.56 -2.46
CA SER A 91 -32.61 -1.92 -2.06
C SER A 91 -31.43 -2.80 -1.67
N GLN A 92 -31.45 -3.32 -0.44
CA GLN A 92 -30.48 -4.33 -0.04
C GLN A 92 -30.78 -5.68 -0.72
N LYS A 93 -32.06 -6.05 -0.87
CA LYS A 93 -32.46 -7.32 -1.45
C LYS A 93 -32.03 -7.45 -2.90
N LEU A 94 -32.21 -6.41 -3.72
CA LEU A 94 -31.77 -6.39 -5.12
C LEU A 94 -30.26 -6.56 -5.26
N ARG A 95 -29.46 -5.93 -4.38
CA ARG A 95 -27.98 -6.06 -4.42
C ARG A 95 -27.50 -7.49 -4.14
N LEU A 96 -28.29 -8.29 -3.43
CA LEU A 96 -27.98 -9.69 -3.12
C LEU A 96 -28.46 -10.66 -4.22
N CYS A 97 -29.15 -10.17 -5.25
CA CYS A 97 -29.63 -10.98 -6.36
C CYS A 97 -28.62 -11.11 -7.51
N SER A 98 -27.40 -10.55 -7.38
CA SER A 98 -26.35 -10.71 -8.38
C SER A 98 -25.77 -12.13 -8.39
N ASP A 99 -25.55 -12.63 -9.59
CA ASP A 99 -25.06 -13.97 -9.91
C ASP A 99 -23.99 -13.95 -11.01
N GLU A 100 -23.50 -15.14 -11.41
CA GLU A 100 -22.50 -15.31 -12.47
C GLU A 100 -22.95 -14.71 -13.82
N TYR A 101 -24.25 -14.73 -14.13
CA TYR A 101 -24.75 -14.09 -15.35
C TYR A 101 -24.59 -12.57 -15.29
N SER A 102 -25.04 -11.97 -14.19
CA SER A 102 -24.92 -10.53 -13.97
C SER A 102 -23.46 -10.08 -13.95
N GLU A 103 -22.54 -10.91 -13.45
CA GLU A 103 -21.10 -10.70 -13.54
C GLU A 103 -20.63 -10.57 -14.98
N GLY A 104 -20.91 -11.57 -15.82
CA GLY A 104 -20.53 -11.56 -17.24
C GLY A 104 -21.06 -10.32 -17.95
N CYS A 105 -22.27 -9.89 -17.60
CA CYS A 105 -22.85 -8.65 -18.11
C CYS A 105 -22.11 -7.40 -17.62
N LEU A 106 -21.87 -7.25 -16.32
CA LEU A 106 -21.15 -6.11 -15.75
C LEU A 106 -19.73 -6.00 -16.31
N LEU A 107 -19.03 -7.12 -16.50
CA LEU A 107 -17.71 -7.16 -17.13
C LEU A 107 -17.72 -6.68 -18.58
N ALA A 108 -18.78 -7.00 -19.34
CA ALA A 108 -18.95 -6.49 -20.69
C ALA A 108 -19.30 -4.99 -20.68
N ILE A 109 -20.17 -4.54 -19.77
CA ILE A 109 -20.59 -3.14 -19.65
C ILE A 109 -19.43 -2.24 -19.21
N LEU A 110 -18.53 -2.72 -18.34
CA LEU A 110 -17.32 -1.99 -17.91
C LEU A 110 -16.42 -1.56 -19.08
N LYS A 111 -16.49 -2.26 -20.22
CA LYS A 111 -15.70 -1.94 -21.43
C LYS A 111 -16.38 -0.90 -22.32
N LEU A 112 -17.63 -0.51 -22.02
CA LEU A 112 -18.40 0.47 -22.78
C LEU A 112 -18.12 1.89 -22.26
N GLU A 113 -17.20 2.62 -22.92
CA GLU A 113 -16.76 3.95 -22.46
C GLU A 113 -17.91 4.96 -22.27
N TRP A 114 -18.97 4.86 -23.08
CA TRP A 114 -20.10 5.79 -23.01
C TRP A 114 -21.09 5.50 -21.85
N LEU A 115 -20.93 4.37 -21.15
CA LEU A 115 -21.69 3.96 -19.96
C LEU A 115 -20.85 3.95 -18.68
N GLN A 116 -19.64 4.49 -18.73
CA GLN A 116 -18.65 4.22 -17.71
C GLN A 116 -19.06 4.62 -16.28
N ASN A 117 -19.72 5.78 -16.11
CA ASN A 117 -20.19 6.22 -14.80
C ASN A 117 -21.22 5.25 -14.21
N GLU A 118 -22.19 4.85 -15.03
CA GLU A 118 -23.20 3.88 -14.64
C GLU A 118 -22.62 2.48 -14.40
N ALA A 119 -21.64 2.07 -15.21
CA ALA A 119 -20.95 0.79 -15.07
C ALA A 119 -20.20 0.71 -13.73
N PHE A 120 -19.46 1.75 -13.37
CA PHE A 120 -18.74 1.82 -12.10
C PHE A 120 -19.69 1.87 -10.90
N ALA A 121 -20.78 2.65 -10.99
CA ALA A 121 -21.79 2.68 -9.94
C ALA A 121 -22.50 1.33 -9.78
N ALA A 122 -22.72 0.59 -10.87
CA ALA A 122 -23.26 -0.77 -10.84
C ALA A 122 -22.28 -1.73 -10.18
N VAL A 123 -20.98 -1.70 -10.55
CA VAL A 123 -19.94 -2.50 -9.89
C VAL A 123 -19.94 -2.26 -8.39
N ILE A 124 -19.93 -1.01 -7.94
CA ILE A 124 -19.94 -0.69 -6.50
C ILE A 124 -21.14 -1.29 -5.77
N ASN A 125 -22.31 -1.35 -6.41
CA ASN A 125 -23.54 -1.82 -5.78
C ASN A 125 -23.67 -3.34 -5.78
N PHE A 126 -23.27 -3.99 -6.87
CA PHE A 126 -23.49 -5.41 -7.13
C PHE A 126 -22.25 -6.29 -6.91
N SER A 127 -21.07 -5.69 -6.86
CA SER A 127 -19.83 -6.35 -6.43
C SER A 127 -19.73 -6.25 -4.91
N LYS A 128 -20.20 -7.27 -4.20
CA LYS A 128 -19.99 -7.37 -2.76
C LYS A 128 -19.23 -8.63 -2.36
N PRO A 129 -18.48 -8.61 -1.25
CA PRO A 129 -17.77 -9.80 -0.76
C PRO A 129 -18.68 -11.03 -0.60
N GLN A 130 -19.96 -10.84 -0.26
CA GLN A 130 -20.92 -11.93 -0.11
C GLN A 130 -21.16 -12.72 -1.41
N ASN A 131 -20.81 -12.15 -2.57
CA ASN A 131 -20.96 -12.77 -3.88
C ASN A 131 -19.74 -13.63 -4.27
N GLY A 132 -18.80 -13.86 -3.35
CA GLY A 132 -17.69 -14.81 -3.51
C GLY A 132 -16.77 -14.46 -4.69
N GLN A 133 -16.52 -15.44 -5.56
CA GLN A 133 -15.54 -15.32 -6.65
C GLN A 133 -15.83 -14.16 -7.62
N MET A 134 -17.11 -13.87 -7.87
CA MET A 134 -17.57 -12.77 -8.73
C MET A 134 -16.95 -11.42 -8.32
N TYR A 135 -16.94 -11.14 -7.02
CA TYR A 135 -16.41 -9.90 -6.47
C TYR A 135 -14.93 -9.69 -6.84
N TYR A 136 -14.12 -10.73 -6.68
CA TYR A 136 -12.69 -10.67 -6.96
C TYR A 136 -12.39 -10.63 -8.46
N GLN A 137 -13.18 -11.32 -9.30
CA GLN A 137 -13.04 -11.23 -10.76
C GLN A 137 -13.32 -9.82 -11.28
N ILE A 138 -14.38 -9.16 -10.76
CA ILE A 138 -14.66 -7.75 -11.09
C ILE A 138 -13.52 -6.85 -10.63
N ALA A 139 -13.00 -7.05 -9.41
CA ALA A 139 -11.87 -6.27 -8.90
C ALA A 139 -10.62 -6.40 -9.76
N PHE A 140 -10.35 -7.58 -10.31
CA PHE A 140 -9.25 -7.81 -11.24
C PHE A 140 -9.46 -7.11 -12.58
N GLN A 141 -10.67 -7.13 -13.13
CA GLN A 141 -10.95 -6.38 -14.35
C GLN A 141 -10.78 -4.87 -14.12
N CYS A 142 -11.17 -4.36 -12.95
CA CYS A 142 -10.87 -2.99 -12.53
C CYS A 142 -9.36 -2.73 -12.43
N SER A 143 -8.54 -3.70 -11.99
CA SER A 143 -7.08 -3.50 -11.86
C SER A 143 -6.37 -3.49 -13.21
N ILE A 144 -6.86 -4.28 -14.18
CA ILE A 144 -6.42 -4.18 -15.58
C ILE A 144 -6.75 -2.80 -16.15
N LEU A 145 -7.99 -2.32 -15.95
CA LEU A 145 -8.42 -1.00 -16.39
C LEU A 145 -7.60 0.11 -15.72
N TRP A 146 -7.25 -0.04 -14.44
CA TRP A 146 -6.37 0.89 -13.73
C TRP A 146 -5.02 1.05 -14.44
N ASN A 147 -4.36 -0.07 -14.75
CA ASN A 147 -3.08 -0.03 -15.46
C ASN A 147 -3.21 0.67 -16.83
N GLN A 148 -4.27 0.39 -17.58
CA GLN A 148 -4.53 1.03 -18.87
C GLN A 148 -4.72 2.54 -18.72
N VAL A 149 -5.55 2.97 -17.76
CA VAL A 149 -5.79 4.40 -17.50
C VAL A 149 -4.50 5.11 -17.07
N CYS A 150 -3.69 4.49 -16.21
CA CYS A 150 -2.40 5.06 -15.80
C CYS A 150 -1.41 5.18 -16.97
N GLN A 151 -1.39 4.21 -17.89
CA GLN A 151 -0.57 4.28 -19.11
C GLN A 151 -1.06 5.38 -20.05
N ASP A 152 -2.38 5.53 -20.21
CA ASP A 152 -2.98 6.59 -21.02
C ASP A 152 -2.66 7.97 -20.48
N ILE A 153 -2.78 8.20 -19.16
CA ILE A 153 -2.39 9.47 -18.53
C ILE A 153 -0.92 9.78 -18.82
N LYS A 154 -0.01 8.85 -18.53
CA LYS A 154 1.44 9.03 -18.78
C LYS A 154 1.72 9.37 -20.25
N ARG A 155 1.08 8.66 -21.18
CA ARG A 155 1.22 8.91 -22.63
C ARG A 155 0.71 10.30 -23.01
N LEU A 156 -0.47 10.69 -22.53
CA LEU A 156 -1.07 11.99 -22.84
C LEU A 156 -0.24 13.15 -22.28
N GLU A 157 0.25 13.04 -21.04
CA GLU A 157 1.14 14.04 -20.42
C GLU A 157 2.48 14.19 -21.15
N SER A 158 3.09 13.07 -21.55
CA SER A 158 4.34 13.10 -22.32
C SER A 158 4.18 13.76 -23.70
N ASN A 159 2.98 13.65 -24.29
CA ASN A 159 2.67 14.27 -25.58
C ASN A 159 2.36 15.77 -25.46
N GLU A 160 1.86 16.25 -24.32
CA GLU A 160 1.70 17.69 -24.07
C GLU A 160 3.05 18.41 -24.00
N VAL A 161 4.06 17.80 -23.37
CA VAL A 161 5.42 18.38 -23.27
C VAL A 161 6.09 18.52 -24.64
N ASN A 162 5.76 17.62 -25.58
CA ASN A 162 6.37 17.58 -26.92
C ASN A 162 5.63 18.42 -27.99
N THR A 163 4.45 18.99 -27.69
CA THR A 163 3.64 19.73 -28.67
C THR A 163 3.59 21.23 -28.39
N SER A 164 4.71 21.90 -28.67
CA SER A 164 4.80 23.37 -28.77
C SER A 164 4.20 23.95 -30.06
N SER A 165 3.50 23.16 -30.89
CA SER A 165 2.82 23.66 -32.09
C SER A 165 1.39 23.12 -32.25
N LYS A 166 0.48 24.02 -32.65
CA LYS A 166 -0.93 23.87 -33.08
C LYS A 166 -2.02 23.84 -32.00
N ASN A 167 -2.83 24.91 -31.99
CA ASN A 167 -3.87 25.22 -31.02
C ASN A 167 -5.12 24.30 -31.06
N SER A 168 -5.30 23.44 -32.08
CA SER A 168 -6.43 22.50 -32.14
C SER A 168 -6.15 21.15 -31.49
N ILE A 169 -4.91 20.67 -31.50
CA ILE A 169 -4.51 19.38 -30.93
C ILE A 169 -4.46 19.45 -29.39
N LYS A 170 -4.08 20.62 -28.84
CA LYS A 170 -4.07 20.88 -27.40
C LYS A 170 -5.46 20.72 -26.74
N SER A 171 -6.52 21.15 -27.42
CA SER A 171 -7.89 21.04 -26.90
C SER A 171 -8.37 19.57 -26.79
N GLN A 172 -8.04 18.74 -27.78
CA GLN A 172 -8.45 17.33 -27.80
C GLN A 172 -7.65 16.48 -26.80
N ASN A 173 -6.34 16.76 -26.65
CA ASN A 173 -5.51 16.09 -25.65
C ASN A 173 -5.94 16.44 -24.22
N CYS A 174 -6.30 17.70 -23.96
CA CYS A 174 -6.79 18.14 -22.65
C CYS A 174 -8.13 17.48 -22.28
N GLU A 175 -9.07 17.35 -23.24
CA GLU A 175 -10.34 16.64 -23.00
C GLU A 175 -10.12 15.14 -22.76
N ALA A 176 -9.23 14.50 -23.52
CA ALA A 176 -8.88 13.09 -23.32
C ALA A 176 -8.19 12.85 -21.97
N LEU A 177 -7.31 13.76 -21.56
CA LEU A 177 -6.61 13.72 -20.28
C LEU A 177 -7.59 13.87 -19.11
N THR A 178 -8.50 14.84 -19.20
CA THR A 178 -9.57 15.03 -18.20
C THR A 178 -10.40 13.76 -18.05
N LYS A 179 -10.83 13.16 -19.16
CA LYS A 179 -11.56 11.89 -19.13
C LYS A 179 -10.74 10.79 -18.46
N ALA A 180 -9.45 10.65 -18.77
CA ALA A 180 -8.60 9.63 -18.15
C ALA A 180 -8.47 9.83 -16.62
N TYR A 181 -8.34 11.08 -16.17
CA TYR A 181 -8.35 11.42 -14.74
C TYR A 181 -9.69 11.13 -14.06
N ASP A 182 -10.82 11.39 -14.72
CA ASP A 182 -12.14 11.00 -14.22
C ASP A 182 -12.25 9.48 -14.06
N LYS A 183 -11.77 8.72 -15.06
CA LYS A 183 -11.72 7.25 -14.99
C LYS A 183 -10.86 6.76 -13.83
N ARG A 184 -9.67 7.36 -13.63
CA ARG A 184 -8.77 7.02 -12.50
C ARG A 184 -9.46 7.28 -11.16
N SER A 185 -10.16 8.40 -11.04
CA SER A 185 -10.87 8.79 -9.81
C SER A 185 -11.99 7.81 -9.46
N TRP A 186 -12.75 7.34 -10.45
CA TRP A 186 -13.78 6.31 -10.24
C TRP A 186 -13.20 4.96 -9.83
N LEU A 187 -12.14 4.51 -10.50
CA LEU A 187 -11.46 3.27 -10.14
C LEU A 187 -10.88 3.35 -8.71
N LEU A 188 -10.32 4.50 -8.34
CA LEU A 188 -9.83 4.74 -7.00
C LEU A 188 -10.95 4.61 -5.96
N ALA A 189 -12.14 5.16 -6.23
CA ALA A 189 -13.30 5.03 -5.34
C ALA A 189 -13.77 3.57 -5.19
N ILE A 190 -13.67 2.77 -6.26
CA ILE A 190 -13.96 1.33 -6.21
C ILE A 190 -12.94 0.63 -5.30
N PHE A 191 -11.64 0.85 -5.52
CA PHE A 191 -10.60 0.21 -4.73
C PHE A 191 -10.59 0.66 -3.27
N ALA A 192 -10.86 1.94 -3.00
CA ALA A 192 -11.03 2.44 -1.63
C ALA A 192 -12.12 1.64 -0.90
N LYS A 193 -13.28 1.40 -1.54
CA LYS A 193 -14.33 0.57 -0.95
C LYS A 193 -13.91 -0.88 -0.74
N TYR A 194 -13.20 -1.48 -1.70
CA TYR A 194 -12.71 -2.86 -1.55
C TYR A 194 -11.72 -2.99 -0.39
N LEU A 195 -10.81 -2.01 -0.26
CA LEU A 195 -9.80 -1.98 0.78
C LEU A 195 -10.37 -1.63 2.17
N GLU A 196 -11.44 -0.84 2.22
CA GLU A 196 -12.09 -0.43 3.46
C GLU A 196 -13.04 -1.51 4.01
N LEU A 197 -13.84 -2.13 3.15
CA LEU A 197 -14.95 -2.99 3.58
C LEU A 197 -14.59 -4.47 3.68
N ASN A 198 -13.47 -4.90 3.08
CA ASN A 198 -13.10 -6.30 3.05
C ASN A 198 -11.69 -6.52 3.59
N ASP A 199 -11.61 -7.18 4.75
CA ASP A 199 -10.38 -7.42 5.52
C ASP A 199 -9.35 -8.29 4.77
N ASP A 200 -9.81 -9.23 3.93
CA ASP A 200 -8.95 -10.19 3.24
C ASP A 200 -8.67 -9.85 1.78
N PHE A 201 -9.13 -8.69 1.30
CA PHE A 201 -9.17 -8.36 -0.12
C PHE A 201 -7.82 -8.53 -0.82
N LEU A 202 -6.75 -7.96 -0.24
CA LEU A 202 -5.42 -8.02 -0.83
C LEU A 202 -4.84 -9.44 -0.82
N ILE A 203 -5.12 -10.22 0.23
CA ILE A 203 -4.64 -11.61 0.36
C ILE A 203 -5.29 -12.47 -0.73
N VAL A 204 -6.62 -12.40 -0.85
CA VAL A 204 -7.35 -13.18 -1.86
C VAL A 204 -6.95 -12.78 -3.28
N CYS A 205 -6.76 -11.48 -3.54
CA CYS A 205 -6.29 -11.03 -4.85
C CYS A 205 -4.88 -11.57 -5.19
N ASP A 206 -3.98 -11.58 -4.21
CA ASP A 206 -2.63 -12.11 -4.39
C ASP A 206 -2.64 -13.63 -4.63
N GLU A 207 -3.54 -14.38 -3.98
CA GLU A 207 -3.75 -15.81 -4.22
C GLU A 207 -4.33 -16.12 -5.61
N ILE A 208 -5.35 -15.37 -6.05
CA ILE A 208 -6.05 -15.63 -7.31
C ILE A 208 -5.23 -15.20 -8.53
N PHE A 209 -4.63 -14.00 -8.48
CA PHE A 209 -4.01 -13.37 -9.67
C PHE A 209 -2.50 -13.55 -9.74
N GLY A 210 -1.89 -14.03 -8.65
CA GLY A 210 -0.49 -14.39 -8.57
C GLY A 210 0.49 -13.21 -8.51
N PRO A 211 1.81 -13.50 -8.54
CA PRO A 211 2.83 -12.51 -8.19
C PRO A 211 2.97 -11.32 -9.16
N SER A 212 2.50 -11.48 -10.42
CA SER A 212 2.60 -10.44 -11.45
C SER A 212 1.70 -9.24 -11.19
N SER A 213 0.58 -9.42 -10.47
CA SER A 213 -0.38 -8.35 -10.17
C SER A 213 -0.06 -7.56 -8.89
N ILE A 214 0.88 -8.03 -8.07
CA ILE A 214 1.25 -7.38 -6.79
C ILE A 214 1.63 -5.92 -7.03
N GLY A 215 2.40 -5.63 -8.07
CA GLY A 215 2.81 -4.25 -8.38
C GLY A 215 1.64 -3.30 -8.59
N THR A 216 0.60 -3.75 -9.31
CA THR A 216 -0.61 -2.96 -9.52
C THR A 216 -1.36 -2.70 -8.22
N PHE A 217 -1.47 -3.71 -7.34
CA PHE A 217 -2.14 -3.51 -6.04
C PHE A 217 -1.35 -2.60 -5.11
N ILE A 218 -0.01 -2.66 -5.13
CA ILE A 218 0.84 -1.70 -4.41
C ILE A 218 0.56 -0.29 -4.93
N ASP A 219 0.59 -0.06 -6.25
CA ASP A 219 0.32 1.26 -6.84
C ASP A 219 -1.08 1.80 -6.49
N ILE A 220 -2.08 0.92 -6.46
CA ILE A 220 -3.45 1.26 -6.05
C ILE A 220 -3.48 1.67 -4.58
N VAL A 221 -2.91 0.86 -3.67
CA VAL A 221 -2.88 1.15 -2.23
C VAL A 221 -2.14 2.47 -1.96
N ASP A 222 -1.02 2.70 -2.65
CA ASP A 222 -0.25 3.94 -2.54
C ASP A 222 -1.11 5.15 -2.87
N THR A 223 -1.81 5.08 -4.01
CA THR A 223 -2.69 6.16 -4.45
C THR A 223 -3.86 6.34 -3.47
N VAL A 224 -4.44 5.27 -2.96
CA VAL A 224 -5.54 5.35 -1.96
C VAL A 224 -5.08 6.04 -0.69
N MET A 225 -3.89 5.69 -0.19
CA MET A 225 -3.30 6.31 0.99
C MET A 225 -2.95 7.78 0.75
N GLU A 226 -2.38 8.12 -0.40
CA GLU A 226 -2.09 9.51 -0.79
C GLU A 226 -3.36 10.38 -0.80
N PHE A 227 -4.45 9.88 -1.39
CA PHE A 227 -5.74 10.59 -1.39
C PHE A 227 -6.33 10.73 0.02
N GLY A 228 -6.15 9.72 0.89
CA GLY A 228 -6.54 9.82 2.30
C GLY A 228 -5.89 11.01 3.02
N LYS A 229 -4.63 11.34 2.70
CA LYS A 229 -3.91 12.49 3.28
C LYS A 229 -4.47 13.84 2.85
N GLN A 230 -5.11 13.90 1.69
CA GLN A 230 -5.69 15.14 1.15
C GLN A 230 -7.03 15.51 1.83
N GLY A 231 -7.36 14.87 2.95
CA GLY A 231 -8.57 15.12 3.73
C GLY A 231 -9.74 14.19 3.38
N CYS A 232 -9.52 13.20 2.52
CA CYS A 232 -10.53 12.17 2.24
C CYS A 232 -10.58 11.16 3.40
N SER A 233 -11.78 10.84 3.88
CA SER A 233 -12.03 9.83 4.93
C SER A 233 -11.89 8.41 4.37
N ILE A 234 -10.71 8.04 3.86
CA ILE A 234 -10.45 6.68 3.39
C ILE A 234 -9.70 5.91 4.47
N LYS A 235 -10.21 4.73 4.83
CA LYS A 235 -9.58 3.82 5.79
C LYS A 235 -9.39 2.45 5.15
N LEU A 236 -8.30 1.78 5.50
CA LEU A 236 -8.03 0.41 5.11
C LEU A 236 -8.52 -0.51 6.23
N ALA A 237 -9.06 -1.67 5.88
CA ALA A 237 -9.30 -2.74 6.86
C ALA A 237 -7.97 -3.27 7.42
N ASP A 238 -7.98 -3.71 8.68
CA ASP A 238 -6.77 -4.15 9.40
C ASP A 238 -6.03 -5.29 8.69
N GLY A 239 -6.76 -6.24 8.08
CA GLY A 239 -6.20 -7.35 7.31
C GLY A 239 -5.49 -6.87 6.03
N ASN A 240 -6.00 -5.83 5.37
CA ASN A 240 -5.30 -5.21 4.24
C ASN A 240 -4.02 -4.49 4.70
N VAL A 241 -4.04 -3.84 5.87
CA VAL A 241 -2.82 -3.27 6.48
C VAL A 241 -1.79 -4.36 6.77
N ARG A 242 -2.20 -5.51 7.31
CA ARG A 242 -1.30 -6.67 7.51
C ARG A 242 -0.73 -7.19 6.19
N CYS A 243 -1.54 -7.22 5.13
CA CYS A 243 -1.10 -7.70 3.82
C CYS A 243 0.02 -6.84 3.20
N ILE A 244 0.12 -5.56 3.56
CA ILE A 244 1.25 -4.71 3.13
C ILE A 244 2.57 -5.23 3.69
N LEU A 245 2.60 -5.72 4.94
CA LEU A 245 3.78 -6.40 5.49
C LEU A 245 4.08 -7.70 4.75
N THR A 246 3.06 -8.45 4.34
CA THR A 246 3.22 -9.65 3.51
C THR A 246 3.83 -9.31 2.15
N PHE A 247 3.44 -8.20 1.52
CA PHE A 247 4.06 -7.73 0.28
C PHE A 247 5.53 -7.34 0.49
N LEU A 248 5.86 -6.67 1.60
CA LEU A 248 7.23 -6.32 1.95
C LEU A 248 8.08 -7.57 2.18
N GLU A 249 7.55 -8.56 2.90
CA GLU A 249 8.20 -9.84 3.12
C GLU A 249 8.46 -10.57 1.80
N LYS A 250 7.45 -10.66 0.91
CA LYS A 250 7.60 -11.28 -0.41
C LYS A 250 8.63 -10.58 -1.29
N ALA A 251 8.71 -9.25 -1.21
CA ALA A 251 9.72 -8.48 -1.94
C ALA A 251 11.14 -8.78 -1.40
N LEU A 252 11.29 -8.92 -0.08
CA LEU A 252 12.56 -9.30 0.56
C LEU A 252 12.96 -10.75 0.26
N MET A 253 12.00 -11.69 0.22
CA MET A 253 12.27 -13.09 -0.13
C MET A 253 12.85 -13.26 -1.55
N LYS A 254 12.77 -12.24 -2.42
CA LYS A 254 13.47 -12.26 -3.72
C LYS A 254 14.99 -12.13 -3.60
N PHE A 255 15.48 -11.72 -2.44
CA PHE A 255 16.90 -11.68 -2.10
C PHE A 255 17.34 -12.93 -1.34
N GLY A 256 16.42 -13.69 -0.73
CA GLY A 256 16.72 -14.98 -0.12
C GLY A 256 15.91 -15.21 1.16
N THR A 257 16.22 -16.29 1.86
CA THR A 257 15.56 -16.63 3.13
C THR A 257 16.03 -15.76 4.31
N PHE A 258 15.21 -15.71 5.36
CA PHE A 258 15.50 -15.00 6.62
C PHE A 258 16.22 -15.88 7.66
N GLU A 259 16.61 -17.11 7.30
CA GLU A 259 17.24 -18.07 8.20
C GLU A 259 18.76 -17.88 8.24
N LYS A 260 19.36 -18.11 9.41
CA LYS A 260 20.75 -17.80 9.73
C LYS A 260 21.75 -18.93 9.41
N ASP A 261 21.25 -20.14 9.14
CA ASP A 261 22.06 -21.35 8.97
C ASP A 261 21.69 -22.16 7.70
N GLY A 262 21.00 -21.52 6.74
CA GLY A 262 20.70 -22.13 5.44
C GLY A 262 21.91 -22.12 4.50
N GLU A 263 21.92 -23.02 3.50
CA GLU A 263 22.87 -22.90 2.39
C GLU A 263 22.72 -21.51 1.75
N MET A 264 23.83 -20.76 1.64
CA MET A 264 23.87 -19.44 1.02
C MET A 264 23.35 -19.55 -0.42
N GLU A 265 22.12 -19.08 -0.64
CA GLU A 265 21.52 -19.11 -1.97
C GLU A 265 22.31 -18.19 -2.92
N GLU A 266 22.69 -18.75 -4.07
CA GLU A 266 23.41 -18.02 -5.09
C GLU A 266 22.53 -16.88 -5.64
N TYR A 267 23.04 -15.66 -5.58
CA TYR A 267 22.37 -14.48 -6.09
C TYR A 267 22.32 -14.51 -7.62
N LYS A 268 21.17 -14.90 -8.20
CA LYS A 268 20.96 -14.97 -9.66
C LYS A 268 20.70 -13.59 -10.30
N GLY A 269 21.16 -12.52 -9.67
CA GLY A 269 20.61 -11.16 -9.82
C GLY A 269 20.71 -10.51 -11.19
N MET A 270 19.65 -10.58 -11.98
CA MET A 270 19.50 -9.71 -13.15
C MET A 270 18.20 -8.88 -13.19
N ASP A 271 17.18 -9.16 -12.37
CA ASP A 271 15.86 -8.48 -12.46
C ASP A 271 15.31 -7.93 -11.12
N ASN A 272 16.16 -7.78 -10.09
CA ASN A 272 15.70 -7.39 -8.76
C ASN A 272 15.62 -5.86 -8.49
N PHE A 273 15.94 -5.00 -9.45
CA PHE A 273 15.81 -3.54 -9.30
C PHE A 273 14.37 -3.12 -8.99
N ASN A 274 13.40 -3.75 -9.65
CA ASN A 274 11.99 -3.54 -9.37
C ASN A 274 11.63 -3.89 -7.91
N ASN A 275 12.31 -4.87 -7.31
CA ASN A 275 12.07 -5.23 -5.92
C ASN A 275 12.70 -4.23 -4.94
N ILE A 276 13.84 -3.60 -5.27
CA ILE A 276 14.39 -2.49 -4.46
C ILE A 276 13.40 -1.32 -4.40
N PHE A 277 12.87 -0.92 -5.57
CA PHE A 277 11.87 0.15 -5.61
C PHE A 277 10.59 -0.22 -4.86
N ARG A 278 10.10 -1.46 -5.02
CA ARG A 278 8.95 -1.96 -4.26
C ARG A 278 9.18 -1.93 -2.75
N ILE A 279 10.36 -2.36 -2.27
CA ILE A 279 10.71 -2.30 -0.85
C ILE A 279 10.68 -0.85 -0.37
N HIS A 280 11.23 0.09 -1.13
CA HIS A 280 11.14 1.51 -0.79
C HIS A 280 9.70 2.00 -0.65
N VAL A 281 8.84 1.77 -1.64
CA VAL A 281 7.43 2.19 -1.59
C VAL A 281 6.70 1.55 -0.40
N LEU A 282 6.90 0.26 -0.17
CA LEU A 282 6.29 -0.46 0.93
C LEU A 282 6.79 0.03 2.30
N LEU A 283 8.05 0.44 2.43
CA LEU A 283 8.57 1.05 3.65
C LEU A 283 7.86 2.37 3.97
N GLU A 284 7.69 3.24 2.98
CA GLU A 284 6.96 4.50 3.13
C GLU A 284 5.51 4.24 3.57
N MET A 285 4.82 3.28 2.91
CA MET A 285 3.47 2.88 3.32
C MET A 285 3.42 2.39 4.76
N VAL A 286 4.34 1.50 5.17
CA VAL A 286 4.38 0.96 6.54
C VAL A 286 4.63 2.09 7.55
N LEU A 287 5.51 3.05 7.23
CA LEU A 287 5.80 4.21 8.07
C LEU A 287 4.57 5.07 8.31
N GLU A 288 3.79 5.31 7.27
CA GLU A 288 2.55 6.06 7.37
C GLU A 288 1.49 5.32 8.18
N LEU A 289 1.33 4.02 7.94
CA LEU A 289 0.33 3.20 8.61
C LEU A 289 0.64 3.05 10.09
N VAL A 290 1.89 2.80 10.48
CA VAL A 290 2.27 2.66 11.90
C VAL A 290 2.12 3.98 12.67
N SER A 291 2.28 5.11 11.98
CA SER A 291 2.12 6.44 12.57
C SER A 291 0.65 6.81 12.78
N ALA A 292 -0.26 6.22 12.01
CA ALA A 292 -1.69 6.43 12.13
C ALA A 292 -2.26 5.69 13.36
N GLU A 293 -2.89 6.45 14.27
CA GLU A 293 -3.40 5.92 15.54
C GLU A 293 -4.35 4.72 15.39
N GLN A 294 -5.18 4.75 14.35
CA GLN A 294 -6.18 3.70 14.08
C GLN A 294 -5.56 2.34 13.70
N TYR A 295 -4.32 2.29 13.21
CA TYR A 295 -3.66 1.04 12.82
C TYR A 295 -2.58 0.59 13.81
N ARG A 296 -2.35 1.33 14.90
CA ARG A 296 -1.33 0.98 15.90
C ARG A 296 -1.53 -0.43 16.47
N SER A 297 -2.77 -0.87 16.63
CA SER A 297 -3.09 -2.23 17.08
C SER A 297 -2.47 -3.29 16.18
N VAL A 298 -2.51 -3.09 14.85
CA VAL A 298 -1.96 -4.03 13.87
C VAL A 298 -0.46 -4.26 14.08
N PHE A 299 0.30 -3.19 14.34
CA PHE A 299 1.76 -3.25 14.51
C PHE A 299 2.22 -3.51 15.97
N LYS A 300 1.29 -3.54 16.93
CA LYS A 300 1.58 -3.83 18.34
C LYS A 300 1.40 -5.30 18.73
N VAL A 301 0.71 -6.10 17.91
CA VAL A 301 0.35 -7.48 18.23
C VAL A 301 1.54 -8.45 18.11
N ASP A 302 2.41 -8.26 17.13
CA ASP A 302 3.56 -9.14 16.87
C ASP A 302 4.82 -8.40 16.42
N VAL A 303 5.88 -9.16 16.16
CA VAL A 303 7.22 -8.65 15.79
C VAL A 303 7.48 -8.69 14.28
N THR A 304 6.48 -8.94 13.44
CA THR A 304 6.65 -9.13 12.00
C THR A 304 7.26 -7.90 11.34
N ALA A 305 6.66 -6.72 11.59
CA ALA A 305 7.21 -5.46 11.10
C ALA A 305 8.64 -5.24 11.62
N ALA A 306 8.87 -5.43 12.92
CA ALA A 306 10.20 -5.29 13.52
C ALA A 306 11.26 -6.19 12.87
N LYS A 307 10.89 -7.45 12.58
CA LYS A 307 11.73 -8.41 11.88
C LYS A 307 12.08 -7.91 10.47
N LEU A 308 11.11 -7.50 9.67
CA LEU A 308 11.36 -7.05 8.29
C LEU A 308 12.25 -5.79 8.26
N ILE A 309 11.94 -4.81 9.10
CA ILE A 309 12.73 -3.57 9.20
C ILE A 309 14.17 -3.86 9.60
N LEU A 310 14.38 -4.79 10.53
CA LEU A 310 15.72 -5.19 10.96
C LEU A 310 16.55 -5.75 9.79
N HIS A 311 16.00 -6.66 8.98
CA HIS A 311 16.71 -7.24 7.84
C HIS A 311 17.07 -6.18 6.78
N ILE A 312 16.17 -5.21 6.54
CA ILE A 312 16.41 -4.14 5.57
C ILE A 312 17.56 -3.25 6.03
N ILE A 313 17.51 -2.74 7.26
CA ILE A 313 18.54 -1.83 7.76
C ILE A 313 19.89 -2.53 7.91
N GLU A 314 19.90 -3.82 8.25
CA GLU A 314 21.11 -4.64 8.27
C GLU A 314 21.72 -4.77 6.87
N GLY A 315 20.90 -4.96 5.83
CA GLY A 315 21.38 -5.03 4.45
C GLY A 315 21.93 -3.69 3.95
N ILE A 316 21.29 -2.57 4.31
CA ILE A 316 21.81 -1.23 4.00
C ILE A 316 23.17 -1.00 4.68
N LEU A 317 23.30 -1.33 5.96
CA LEU A 317 24.58 -1.18 6.68
C LEU A 317 25.66 -2.12 6.17
N HIS A 318 25.30 -3.33 5.73
CA HIS A 318 26.24 -4.25 5.09
C HIS A 318 26.73 -3.69 3.75
N TYR A 319 25.83 -3.09 2.97
CA TYR A 319 26.18 -2.36 1.75
C TYR A 319 27.15 -1.19 2.04
N ASP A 320 26.84 -0.34 3.03
CA ASP A 320 27.70 0.78 3.46
C ASP A 320 29.10 0.29 3.85
N TYR A 321 29.18 -0.81 4.59
CA TYR A 321 30.43 -1.45 4.99
C TYR A 321 31.27 -1.91 3.80
N CYS A 322 30.67 -2.66 2.86
CA CYS A 322 31.36 -3.14 1.67
C CYS A 322 31.83 -1.99 0.77
N LYS A 323 31.02 -0.93 0.66
CA LYS A 323 31.38 0.30 -0.06
C LYS A 323 32.56 1.02 0.60
N TYR A 324 32.58 1.09 1.93
CA TYR A 324 33.71 1.68 2.66
C TYR A 324 35.01 0.89 2.48
N GLN A 325 34.95 -0.43 2.62
CA GLN A 325 36.12 -1.31 2.45
C GLN A 325 36.74 -1.21 1.05
N SER A 326 35.90 -1.16 0.00
CA SER A 326 36.38 -1.01 -1.37
C SER A 326 37.02 0.36 -1.63
N GLN A 327 36.55 1.43 -0.97
CA GLN A 327 37.09 2.78 -1.09
C GLN A 327 38.40 3.00 -0.31
N THR A 328 38.61 2.28 0.79
CA THR A 328 39.86 2.36 1.59
C THR A 328 41.12 1.83 0.88
N CYS A 329 41.00 1.26 -0.33
CA CYS A 329 42.12 0.88 -1.19
C CYS A 329 42.76 2.04 -1.98
N ILE A 330 42.33 3.29 -1.81
CA ILE A 330 42.98 4.46 -2.41
C ILE A 330 43.71 5.28 -1.32
N PRO A 331 45.05 5.18 -1.20
CA PRO A 331 45.80 5.75 -0.09
C PRO A 331 46.23 7.18 -0.40
N LYS A 332 45.38 8.21 -0.17
CA LYS A 332 45.83 9.61 -0.30
C LYS A 332 45.42 10.59 0.80
N SER A 333 44.70 10.19 1.84
CA SER A 333 44.30 11.13 2.91
C SER A 333 44.42 10.60 4.36
N GLN A 334 45.06 9.46 4.58
CA GLN A 334 45.15 8.84 5.91
C GLN A 334 46.03 9.58 6.93
N GLU A 335 46.82 10.58 6.55
CA GLU A 335 47.66 11.30 7.52
C GLU A 335 46.89 12.14 8.55
N LYS A 336 45.64 12.53 8.28
CA LYS A 336 44.80 13.28 9.23
C LYS A 336 43.94 12.40 10.17
N PHE A 337 43.94 11.08 9.99
CA PHE A 337 43.03 10.17 10.70
C PHE A 337 43.75 8.97 11.36
N LYS A 338 45.09 8.94 11.37
CA LYS A 338 45.91 7.84 11.95
C LYS A 338 45.67 7.58 13.45
N ASP A 339 45.19 8.57 14.20
CA ASP A 339 44.92 8.43 15.64
C ASP A 339 43.48 7.97 15.96
N ARG A 340 42.64 7.72 14.94
CA ARG A 340 41.27 7.21 15.15
C ARG A 340 41.30 5.67 15.12
N PRO A 341 40.69 4.98 16.09
CA PRO A 341 40.66 3.51 16.09
C PRO A 341 40.04 2.98 14.79
N ASP A 342 40.66 1.95 14.21
CA ASP A 342 40.12 1.26 13.04
C ASP A 342 38.68 0.79 13.34
N PHE A 343 37.75 1.23 12.50
CA PHE A 343 36.35 0.89 12.65
C PHE A 343 36.10 -0.53 12.15
N LYS A 344 36.14 -1.49 13.07
CA LYS A 344 35.52 -2.79 12.83
C LYS A 344 34.02 -2.61 12.93
N MET A 345 33.34 -2.28 11.82
CA MET A 345 31.96 -2.74 11.70
C MET A 345 32.05 -4.25 11.80
N LEU A 346 31.74 -4.79 12.98
CA LEU A 346 31.46 -6.19 13.07
C LEU A 346 30.27 -6.39 12.12
N PRO A 347 30.40 -7.19 11.05
CA PRO A 347 29.20 -7.70 10.44
C PRO A 347 28.45 -8.33 11.59
N ARG A 348 27.25 -7.84 11.86
CA ARG A 348 26.34 -8.64 12.68
C ARG A 348 26.30 -10.02 12.05
N ASN A 349 25.91 -11.02 12.82
CA ASN A 349 25.55 -12.34 12.30
C ASN A 349 24.60 -12.31 11.06
N ALA A 350 24.07 -11.15 10.69
CA ALA A 350 23.39 -10.83 9.44
C ALA A 350 24.17 -11.19 8.16
N ALA A 351 25.51 -11.26 8.20
CA ALA A 351 26.31 -11.80 7.07
C ALA A 351 26.06 -13.30 6.81
N ASN A 352 25.36 -13.99 7.72
CA ASN A 352 24.95 -15.38 7.56
C ASN A 352 23.48 -15.52 7.14
N ILE A 353 22.78 -14.40 6.90
CA ILE A 353 21.39 -14.40 6.43
C ILE A 353 21.39 -14.10 4.93
N SER A 354 20.93 -15.06 4.13
CA SER A 354 20.92 -14.96 2.66
C SER A 354 20.24 -13.68 2.17
N CYS A 355 19.05 -13.37 2.70
CA CYS A 355 18.29 -12.16 2.37
C CYS A 355 19.12 -10.88 2.56
N VAL A 356 19.86 -10.75 3.67
CA VAL A 356 20.61 -9.53 4.00
C VAL A 356 21.78 -9.35 3.05
N CYS A 357 22.58 -10.40 2.86
CA CYS A 357 23.76 -10.36 1.99
C CYS A 357 23.38 -10.07 0.53
N ASN A 358 22.37 -10.75 0.02
CA ASN A 358 21.92 -10.57 -1.35
C ASN A 358 21.19 -9.25 -1.56
N PHE A 359 20.48 -8.74 -0.56
CA PHE A 359 19.92 -7.39 -0.60
C PHE A 359 21.04 -6.34 -0.69
N ALA A 360 22.08 -6.44 0.14
CA ALA A 360 23.24 -5.55 0.07
C ALA A 360 23.95 -5.60 -1.30
N ARG A 361 24.11 -6.80 -1.89
CA ARG A 361 24.62 -6.97 -3.27
C ARG A 361 23.70 -6.30 -4.30
N GLY A 362 22.39 -6.46 -4.16
CA GLY A 362 21.39 -5.77 -4.97
C GLY A 362 21.55 -4.25 -4.90
N LEU A 363 21.67 -3.68 -3.71
CA LEU A 363 21.92 -2.25 -3.49
C LEU A 363 23.24 -1.80 -4.16
N SER A 364 24.30 -2.60 -4.06
CA SER A 364 25.59 -2.29 -4.70
C SER A 364 25.54 -2.25 -6.23
N THR A 365 24.64 -3.02 -6.83
CA THR A 365 24.45 -3.03 -8.29
C THR A 365 23.55 -1.86 -8.73
N PHE A 366 22.63 -1.41 -7.88
CA PHE A 366 21.70 -0.32 -8.15
C PHE A 366 22.35 1.07 -7.97
N ASP A 367 23.12 1.25 -6.90
CA ASP A 367 23.94 2.44 -6.56
C ASP A 367 23.22 3.80 -6.65
N ASP A 368 21.89 3.86 -6.44
CA ASP A 368 21.20 5.12 -6.18
C ASP A 368 21.36 5.52 -4.70
N ALA A 369 22.38 6.31 -4.42
CA ALA A 369 22.70 6.77 -3.06
C ALA A 369 21.54 7.53 -2.39
N LYS A 370 20.71 8.26 -3.15
CA LYS A 370 19.61 9.04 -2.57
C LYS A 370 18.47 8.14 -2.13
N LEU A 371 18.09 7.16 -2.96
CA LEU A 371 17.06 6.19 -2.60
C LEU A 371 17.49 5.35 -1.39
N ILE A 372 18.73 4.85 -1.41
CA ILE A 372 19.28 4.01 -0.32
C ILE A 372 19.28 4.78 1.00
N GLU A 373 19.71 6.04 0.98
CA GLU A 373 19.67 6.88 2.18
C GLU A 373 18.24 7.14 2.66
N THR A 374 17.29 7.36 1.73
CA THR A 374 15.88 7.51 2.08
C THR A 374 15.36 6.25 2.79
N MET A 375 15.61 5.06 2.23
CA MET A 375 15.24 3.79 2.86
C MET A 375 15.87 3.60 4.24
N LYS A 376 17.13 4.04 4.42
CA LYS A 376 17.83 4.01 5.72
C LYS A 376 17.11 4.87 6.75
N LEU A 377 16.75 6.09 6.39
CA LEU A 377 16.01 7.01 7.26
C LEU A 377 14.63 6.44 7.63
N SER A 378 13.87 5.93 6.66
CA SER A 378 12.55 5.31 6.91
C SER A 378 12.67 4.11 7.85
N CYS A 379 13.73 3.29 7.73
CA CYS A 379 13.98 2.18 8.66
C CYS A 379 14.32 2.65 10.08
N LEU A 380 15.13 3.71 10.22
CA LEU A 380 15.47 4.27 11.52
C LEU A 380 14.23 4.86 12.21
N GLU A 381 13.40 5.58 11.46
CA GLU A 381 12.13 6.12 11.96
C GLU A 381 11.18 4.99 12.37
N LEU A 382 10.97 4.00 11.50
CA LEU A 382 10.14 2.84 11.77
C LEU A 382 10.58 2.08 13.02
N LEU A 383 11.88 1.88 13.21
CA LEU A 383 12.41 1.24 14.41
C LEU A 383 12.00 2.03 15.67
N GLY A 384 12.15 3.36 15.63
CA GLY A 384 11.73 4.24 16.73
C GLY A 384 10.23 4.17 17.01
N VAL A 385 9.39 4.30 15.98
CA VAL A 385 7.93 4.27 16.11
C VAL A 385 7.44 2.91 16.61
N LEU A 386 7.98 1.80 16.08
CA LEU A 386 7.64 0.44 16.50
C LEU A 386 8.04 0.16 17.95
N CYS A 387 9.10 0.79 18.47
CA CYS A 387 9.52 0.68 19.87
C CYS A 387 8.74 1.59 20.82
N ASN A 388 8.02 2.59 20.30
CA ASN A 388 7.33 3.56 21.13
C ASN A 388 6.15 2.89 21.88
N GLU A 389 6.29 2.76 23.20
CA GLU A 389 5.28 2.13 24.06
C GLU A 389 4.88 0.72 23.59
N ASN A 390 5.86 -0.06 23.16
CA ASN A 390 5.69 -1.47 22.77
C ASN A 390 6.89 -2.30 23.23
N ASP A 391 6.71 -3.00 24.35
CA ASP A 391 7.77 -3.81 24.95
C ASP A 391 8.10 -5.07 24.14
N VAL A 392 7.16 -5.60 23.36
CA VAL A 392 7.38 -6.76 22.48
C VAL A 392 8.42 -6.43 21.41
N ASN A 393 8.25 -5.28 20.74
CA ASN A 393 9.21 -4.80 19.75
C ASN A 393 10.54 -4.37 20.37
N ARG A 394 10.50 -3.70 21.55
CA ARG A 394 11.73 -3.34 22.27
C ARG A 394 12.55 -4.56 22.63
N GLU A 395 11.92 -5.62 23.12
CA GLU A 395 12.61 -6.87 23.44
C GLU A 395 13.19 -7.51 22.19
N TYR A 396 12.42 -7.58 21.10
CA TYR A 396 12.87 -8.15 19.85
C TYR A 396 14.11 -7.43 19.29
N PHE A 397 14.06 -6.11 19.15
CA PHE A 397 15.20 -5.32 18.67
C PHE A 397 16.39 -5.38 19.65
N GLY A 398 16.14 -5.37 20.95
CA GLY A 398 17.18 -5.51 21.96
C GLY A 398 17.91 -6.85 21.93
N ALA A 399 17.15 -7.96 21.86
CA ALA A 399 17.67 -9.32 21.78
C ALA A 399 18.40 -9.57 20.45
N ASN A 400 17.91 -8.95 19.37
CA ASN A 400 18.59 -8.93 18.09
C ASN A 400 19.44 -7.67 17.95
N ASP A 401 20.19 -7.28 19.00
CA ASP A 401 21.35 -6.36 19.03
C ASP A 401 21.25 -5.09 18.14
N SER A 402 20.04 -4.54 18.03
CA SER A 402 19.78 -3.28 17.34
C SER A 402 20.39 -2.07 18.04
N ILE A 403 20.80 -2.19 19.31
CA ILE A 403 21.50 -1.11 20.02
C ILE A 403 22.84 -0.83 19.34
N SER A 404 23.65 -1.86 19.08
CA SER A 404 24.92 -1.71 18.35
C SER A 404 24.70 -1.23 16.93
N LEU A 405 23.63 -1.71 16.29
CA LEU A 405 23.21 -1.26 14.96
C LEU A 405 22.93 0.25 14.92
N LEU A 406 22.15 0.77 15.87
CA LEU A 406 21.82 2.19 15.95
C LEU A 406 23.05 3.03 16.28
N LEU A 407 23.94 2.55 17.17
CA LEU A 407 25.22 3.20 17.44
C LEU A 407 26.07 3.27 16.17
N ASN A 408 26.09 2.22 15.34
CA ASN A 408 26.77 2.21 14.04
C ASN A 408 26.24 3.30 13.10
N CYS A 409 24.93 3.56 13.11
CA CYS A 409 24.32 4.64 12.35
C CYS A 409 24.68 6.06 12.86
N MET A 410 25.18 6.19 14.10
CA MET A 410 25.54 7.48 14.71
C MET A 410 27.01 7.87 14.50
N TYR A 411 27.88 6.98 13.99
CA TYR A 411 29.31 7.27 13.92
C TYR A 411 29.63 8.48 13.04
N ILE A 412 30.42 9.39 13.62
CA ILE A 412 30.84 10.70 13.10
C ILE A 412 31.99 10.57 12.08
N CYS A 413 31.89 9.61 11.15
CA CYS A 413 32.81 9.54 10.02
C CYS A 413 32.28 10.28 8.78
N ASP A 414 31.04 10.75 8.82
CA ASP A 414 30.43 11.53 7.75
C ASP A 414 29.77 12.80 8.31
N ASP A 415 30.51 13.93 8.30
CA ASP A 415 29.93 15.28 8.47
C ASP A 415 28.87 15.61 7.39
N ARG A 416 28.59 14.66 6.49
CA ARG A 416 27.67 14.75 5.35
C ARG A 416 26.24 14.30 5.66
N ASN A 417 25.97 13.67 6.83
CA ASN A 417 24.61 13.21 7.15
C ASN A 417 24.19 13.45 8.62
N PRO A 418 23.99 14.72 9.02
CA PRO A 418 23.50 15.06 10.36
C PRO A 418 22.09 14.52 10.64
N VAL A 419 21.29 14.28 9.60
CA VAL A 419 19.90 13.83 9.71
C VAL A 419 19.83 12.38 10.17
N GLY A 420 20.56 11.46 9.52
CA GLY A 420 20.57 10.04 9.90
C GLY A 420 20.99 9.80 11.35
N ARG A 421 21.93 10.59 11.86
CA ARG A 421 22.33 10.55 13.27
C ARG A 421 21.17 10.91 14.21
N LEU A 422 20.39 11.94 13.91
CA LEU A 422 19.24 12.34 14.73
C LEU A 422 18.16 11.25 14.78
N TYR A 423 17.85 10.63 13.64
CA TYR A 423 16.91 9.51 13.57
C TYR A 423 17.41 8.31 14.38
N ALA A 424 18.70 7.97 14.27
CA ALA A 424 19.28 6.89 15.06
C ALA A 424 19.20 7.17 16.57
N ILE A 425 19.50 8.40 17.01
CA ILE A 425 19.39 8.80 18.43
C ILE A 425 17.94 8.70 18.91
N ALA A 426 16.99 9.21 18.12
CA ALA A 426 15.57 9.13 18.44
C ALA A 426 15.09 7.67 18.56
N ALA A 427 15.47 6.82 17.61
CA ALA A 427 15.14 5.40 17.63
C ALA A 427 15.77 4.68 18.83
N LEU A 428 17.04 4.97 19.14
CA LEU A 428 17.72 4.42 20.31
C LEU A 428 17.01 4.84 21.59
N ARG A 429 16.56 6.09 21.68
CA ARG A 429 15.80 6.59 22.83
C ARG A 429 14.51 5.80 23.03
N HIS A 430 13.71 5.57 22.00
CA HIS A 430 12.49 4.76 22.12
C HIS A 430 12.75 3.29 22.46
N LEU A 431 13.90 2.75 22.02
CA LEU A 431 14.33 1.39 22.31
C LEU A 431 14.77 1.18 23.77
N VAL A 432 15.41 2.18 24.39
CA VAL A 432 16.04 2.04 25.72
C VAL A 432 15.32 2.79 26.85
N LEU A 433 14.71 3.94 26.58
CA LEU A 433 14.16 4.78 27.63
C LEU A 433 12.93 4.13 28.25
N GLY A 434 12.97 3.92 29.57
CA GLY A 434 11.90 3.25 30.31
C GLY A 434 11.84 1.73 30.15
N TYR A 435 12.79 1.09 29.45
CA TYR A 435 12.82 -0.36 29.26
C TYR A 435 14.10 -1.00 29.83
N PRO A 436 14.07 -1.53 31.07
CA PRO A 436 15.26 -1.99 31.79
C PRO A 436 16.13 -3.04 31.07
N PRO A 437 15.58 -4.05 30.36
CA PRO A 437 16.40 -5.02 29.65
C PRO A 437 17.33 -4.39 28.62
N ASN A 438 16.84 -3.40 27.85
CA ASN A 438 17.68 -2.71 26.85
C ASN A 438 18.61 -1.69 27.47
N GLN A 439 18.26 -1.07 28.59
CA GLN A 439 19.18 -0.24 29.36
C GLN A 439 20.37 -1.05 29.89
N LEU A 440 20.10 -2.28 30.33
CA LEU A 440 21.15 -3.21 30.77
C LEU A 440 22.05 -3.60 29.59
N ARG A 441 21.47 -3.94 28.43
CA ARG A 441 22.23 -4.23 27.21
C ARG A 441 23.11 -3.05 26.79
N LEU A 442 22.57 -1.83 26.76
CA LEU A 442 23.31 -0.59 26.46
C LEU A 442 24.44 -0.34 27.48
N ALA A 443 24.21 -0.60 28.77
CA ALA A 443 25.22 -0.42 29.81
C ALA A 443 26.38 -1.44 29.71
N GLN A 444 26.07 -2.64 29.20
CA GLN A 444 26.99 -3.77 29.10
C GLN A 444 27.79 -3.83 27.79
N LEU A 445 27.46 -2.98 26.81
CA LEU A 445 28.33 -2.81 25.64
C LEU A 445 29.72 -2.46 26.15
N SER A 446 30.69 -3.31 25.81
CA SER A 446 32.12 -3.10 26.08
C SER A 446 32.51 -1.71 25.58
N GLU A 447 33.53 -1.11 26.18
CA GLU A 447 34.03 0.27 25.92
C GLU A 447 34.44 0.58 24.46
N GLU A 448 34.06 -0.26 23.49
CA GLU A 448 34.15 -0.03 22.06
C GLU A 448 32.85 0.58 21.51
N PRO A 449 32.52 1.82 21.91
CA PRO A 449 32.41 2.84 20.89
C PRO A 449 33.71 3.64 20.93
N SER A 450 34.64 3.21 20.09
CA SER A 450 35.92 3.86 19.79
C SER A 450 35.81 5.38 19.84
N ALA A 451 36.31 6.06 20.88
CA ALA A 451 36.69 7.49 21.00
C ALA A 451 35.83 8.60 20.32
N ILE A 452 34.71 8.29 19.67
CA ILE A 452 34.02 9.09 18.64
C ILE A 452 32.58 9.37 19.08
N ILE A 453 32.00 8.50 19.92
CA ILE A 453 30.71 8.75 20.57
C ILE A 453 30.99 9.12 22.04
N GLU A 454 30.84 10.40 22.38
CA GLU A 454 30.91 10.85 23.78
C GLU A 454 29.77 10.23 24.58
N ARG A 455 30.06 9.15 25.30
CA ARG A 455 29.07 8.36 26.07
C ARG A 455 28.18 9.22 26.96
N ASP A 456 28.75 10.17 27.69
CA ASP A 456 27.99 11.03 28.61
C ASP A 456 27.12 12.07 27.89
N SER A 457 27.50 12.48 26.69
CA SER A 457 26.70 13.36 25.85
C SER A 457 25.53 12.59 25.24
N LEU A 458 25.80 11.41 24.67
CA LEU A 458 24.77 10.52 24.14
C LEU A 458 23.76 10.10 25.23
N LEU A 459 24.23 9.67 26.41
CA LEU A 459 23.33 9.32 27.51
C LEU A 459 22.42 10.49 27.89
N ARG A 460 22.96 11.72 27.93
CA ARG A 460 22.14 12.92 28.15
C ARG A 460 21.10 13.15 27.05
N GLU A 461 21.45 12.98 25.78
CA GLU A 461 20.50 13.05 24.65
C GLU A 461 19.39 11.99 24.74
N LEU A 462 19.72 10.81 25.26
CA LEU A 462 18.76 9.73 25.53
C LEU A 462 17.90 9.98 26.78
N GLY A 463 18.21 11.01 27.58
CA GLY A 463 17.54 11.28 28.87
C GLY A 463 17.97 10.32 29.98
N LEU A 464 19.18 9.77 29.91
CA LEU A 464 19.74 8.79 30.83
C LEU A 464 21.05 9.31 31.47
N HIS A 465 21.39 8.77 32.63
CA HIS A 465 22.71 8.93 33.23
C HIS A 465 23.21 7.59 33.78
N ALA A 466 24.52 7.38 33.76
CA ALA A 466 25.16 6.19 34.32
C ALA A 466 25.31 6.33 35.84
N VAL A 467 24.90 5.30 36.58
CA VAL A 467 25.05 5.19 38.03
C VAL A 467 25.75 3.89 38.36
N TYR A 468 26.80 3.98 39.17
CA TYR A 468 27.45 2.79 39.70
C TYR A 468 26.58 2.18 40.80
N ASP A 469 26.07 0.97 40.57
CA ASP A 469 25.35 0.22 41.59
C ASP A 469 26.35 -0.52 42.49
N GLN A 470 26.45 -0.08 43.74
CA GLN A 470 27.36 -0.65 44.74
C GLN A 470 27.02 -2.09 45.12
N GLU A 471 25.74 -2.51 45.01
CA GLU A 471 25.33 -3.87 45.37
C GLU A 471 25.72 -4.88 44.28
N THR A 472 25.49 -4.55 43.01
CA THR A 472 25.80 -5.45 41.89
C THR A 472 27.18 -5.22 41.28
N LYS A 473 27.93 -4.21 41.75
CA LYS A 473 29.23 -3.77 41.22
C LYS A 473 29.21 -3.50 39.70
N LYS A 474 28.06 -3.09 39.17
CA LYS A 474 27.81 -2.86 37.74
C LYS A 474 27.30 -1.45 37.49
N ILE A 475 27.56 -0.93 36.29
CA ILE A 475 26.96 0.32 35.81
C ILE A 475 25.49 0.04 35.47
N ARG A 476 24.59 0.88 35.98
CA ARG A 476 23.17 0.91 35.62
C ARG A 476 22.83 2.26 35.00
N LEU A 477 21.89 2.29 34.05
CA LEU A 477 21.37 3.53 33.50
C LEU A 477 20.09 3.93 34.24
N LYS A 478 19.97 5.19 34.61
CA LYS A 478 18.76 5.76 35.23
C LYS A 478 18.24 6.95 34.42
N PRO A 479 16.93 7.18 34.38
CA PRO A 479 16.37 8.41 33.80
C PRO A 479 16.93 9.65 34.48
N ILE A 480 17.18 10.71 33.72
CA ILE A 480 17.48 12.03 34.28
C ILE A 480 16.19 12.59 34.90
N PRO A 481 16.20 13.07 36.16
CA PRO A 481 15.05 13.74 36.77
C PRO A 481 14.59 14.92 35.91
N ARG A 482 13.28 15.05 35.69
CA ARG A 482 12.69 16.17 34.93
C ARG A 482 12.80 17.49 35.67
#